data_AF-A0A0A8WY07-F1
#
_entry.id   AF-A0A0A8WY07-F1
#
_cell.length_a   1.000
_cell.length_b   1.000
_cell.length_c   1.000
_cell.angle_alpha   90.00
_cell.angle_beta   90.00
_cell.angle_gamma   90.00
#
_symmetry.space_group_name_H-M   'P 1'
#
loop_
_entity.id
_entity.type
_entity.pdbx_description
1 polymer ?
#
loop_
_entity_poly.entity_id
_entity_poly.type
_entity_poly.pdbx_seq_one_letter_code
_entity_poly.pdbx_strand_id
1 'polypeptide(L)'
;MFCYQCEQTPTGGCTVVGVCGKDETIASLQDTMIFALKGIAAYRTHANQLGFTDSFVDATTHEALYMTLTNSNFNVQEHIDMAMKVGQSAVRVMELLDEAHTSRLGIPQPVKVSQNKIEGKCIVVTGHNLFALEELLKQTEGKGINIYTHSEMLPAHGYPALKKYPHLKGNIGKAWFDQRRLFEKFPGAILATTNCVMPIKGSYADRMFTYEVTGLENVRKIENDDFTMLIEKALELPEANMESEETLVTGFHHETVIGLAPEVIDAVKSGKIKRFFVIAGCDAPGKGGEYYRELATSLPPEAVILTTSCGKFRFNDVDYGVVPGTNIPRYLDLGQCNNSVSTVKIAKALADAFDCDVNELPVSIVLSWFEQKAVAILLGLFSLGIQDIRIGPKPPEFISDGVMEVLQETFNLKLITTAQEDLETMMGLSKTE
;
A
#
# COMPACT_ATOMS: atom_id res chain seq x y z
N MET A 1 -13.06 -21.27 -12.29
CA MET A 1 -13.97 -20.28 -11.64
C MET A 1 -14.51 -20.81 -10.31
N PHE A 2 -15.09 -19.96 -9.46
CA PHE A 2 -15.89 -20.39 -8.29
C PHE A 2 -17.01 -19.39 -7.99
N CYS A 3 -18.26 -19.73 -8.32
CA CYS A 3 -19.41 -18.83 -8.07
C CYS A 3 -20.57 -19.56 -7.40
N TYR A 4 -21.09 -18.99 -6.31
CA TYR A 4 -22.12 -19.58 -5.45
C TYR A 4 -23.23 -18.59 -5.03
N GLN A 5 -23.37 -17.48 -5.76
CA GLN A 5 -24.18 -16.33 -5.29
C GLN A 5 -25.69 -16.46 -5.54
N CYS A 6 -26.13 -17.50 -6.28
CA CYS A 6 -27.53 -17.67 -6.65
C CYS A 6 -28.08 -19.01 -6.18
N GLU A 7 -29.40 -19.09 -6.02
CA GLU A 7 -30.10 -20.28 -5.51
C GLU A 7 -29.89 -21.52 -6.39
N GLN A 8 -29.71 -21.35 -7.70
CA GLN A 8 -29.49 -22.44 -8.65
C GLN A 8 -28.09 -23.06 -8.60
N THR A 9 -27.19 -22.55 -7.75
CA THR A 9 -25.83 -23.11 -7.63
C THR A 9 -25.88 -24.56 -7.13
N PRO A 10 -25.10 -25.48 -7.70
CA PRO A 10 -24.96 -26.81 -7.12
C PRO A 10 -24.26 -26.72 -5.76
N THR A 11 -24.45 -27.75 -4.94
CA THR A 11 -23.66 -27.94 -3.71
C THR A 11 -22.18 -27.86 -4.03
N GLY A 12 -21.46 -26.94 -3.38
CA GLY A 12 -20.04 -26.70 -3.63
C GLY A 12 -19.73 -25.62 -4.67
N GLY A 13 -20.72 -24.96 -5.27
CA GLY A 13 -20.50 -23.84 -6.19
C GLY A 13 -20.33 -24.25 -7.67
N CYS A 14 -20.51 -23.31 -8.57
CA CYS A 14 -20.18 -23.47 -9.99
C CYS A 14 -18.66 -23.33 -10.19
N THR A 15 -18.00 -24.41 -10.64
CA THR A 15 -16.53 -24.48 -10.74
C THR A 15 -15.97 -24.46 -12.17
N VAL A 16 -16.79 -24.85 -13.17
CA VAL A 16 -16.40 -24.91 -14.59
C VAL A 16 -17.17 -23.89 -15.41
N VAL A 17 -18.50 -23.92 -15.32
CA VAL A 17 -19.43 -22.97 -15.91
C VAL A 17 -20.60 -22.75 -14.94
N GLY A 18 -21.14 -21.55 -14.89
CA GLY A 18 -22.35 -21.24 -14.14
C GLY A 18 -23.57 -21.95 -14.73
N VAL A 19 -24.49 -22.42 -13.87
CA VAL A 19 -25.81 -22.93 -14.32
C VAL A 19 -26.58 -21.85 -15.10
N CYS A 20 -26.31 -20.57 -14.79
CA CYS A 20 -26.83 -19.40 -15.52
C CYS A 20 -26.13 -19.11 -16.86
N GLY A 21 -25.12 -19.90 -17.26
CA GLY A 21 -24.34 -19.69 -18.47
C GLY A 21 -23.12 -18.77 -18.32
N LYS A 22 -22.83 -18.24 -17.13
CA LYS A 22 -21.61 -17.45 -16.88
C LYS A 22 -20.37 -18.34 -17.01
N ASP A 23 -19.48 -18.00 -17.93
CA ASP A 23 -18.21 -18.70 -18.12
C ASP A 23 -17.14 -18.24 -17.11
N GLU A 24 -15.97 -18.88 -17.19
CA GLU A 24 -14.85 -18.60 -16.30
C GLU A 24 -14.22 -17.21 -16.51
N THR A 25 -14.18 -16.70 -17.74
CA THR A 25 -13.63 -15.38 -18.05
C THR A 25 -14.45 -14.28 -17.41
N ILE A 26 -15.78 -14.32 -17.59
CA ILE A 26 -16.69 -13.35 -17.00
C ILE A 26 -16.66 -13.47 -15.46
N ALA A 27 -16.63 -14.69 -14.92
CA ALA A 27 -16.50 -14.89 -13.48
C ALA A 27 -15.20 -14.25 -12.92
N SER A 28 -14.07 -14.45 -13.61
CA SER A 28 -12.78 -13.88 -13.23
C SER A 28 -12.75 -12.35 -13.29
N LEU A 29 -13.34 -11.74 -14.32
CA LEU A 29 -13.48 -10.29 -14.44
C LEU A 29 -14.38 -9.72 -13.33
N GLN A 30 -15.50 -10.39 -13.03
CA GLN A 30 -16.38 -9.99 -11.91
C GLN A 30 -15.64 -10.05 -10.56
N ASP A 31 -14.91 -11.13 -10.29
CA ASP A 31 -14.12 -11.27 -9.05
C ASP A 31 -13.05 -10.17 -8.96
N THR A 32 -12.36 -9.88 -10.08
CA THR A 32 -11.35 -8.81 -10.16
C THR A 32 -11.94 -7.45 -9.80
N MET A 33 -13.11 -7.10 -10.37
CA MET A 33 -13.83 -5.86 -10.03
C MET A 33 -14.24 -5.83 -8.56
N ILE A 34 -14.83 -6.91 -8.03
CA ILE A 34 -15.24 -6.99 -6.62
C ILE A 34 -14.04 -6.81 -5.68
N PHE A 35 -12.88 -7.41 -6.00
CA PHE A 35 -11.67 -7.21 -5.19
C PHE A 35 -11.15 -5.78 -5.28
N ALA A 36 -11.08 -5.18 -6.46
CA ALA A 36 -10.69 -3.76 -6.57
C ALA A 36 -11.64 -2.83 -5.81
N LEU A 37 -12.96 -3.07 -5.87
CA LEU A 37 -13.95 -2.29 -5.13
C LEU A 37 -13.76 -2.37 -3.60
N LYS A 38 -13.28 -3.49 -3.06
CA LYS A 38 -12.90 -3.57 -1.63
C LYS A 38 -11.73 -2.65 -1.30
N GLY A 39 -10.74 -2.55 -2.18
CA GLY A 39 -9.62 -1.60 -2.04
C GLY A 39 -10.09 -0.15 -2.12
N ILE A 40 -10.94 0.16 -3.10
CA ILE A 40 -11.57 1.49 -3.26
C ILE A 40 -12.38 1.87 -2.02
N ALA A 41 -13.19 0.94 -1.50
CA ALA A 41 -13.99 1.17 -0.30
C ALA A 41 -13.11 1.49 0.93
N ALA A 42 -11.95 0.85 1.07
CA ALA A 42 -11.01 1.15 2.15
C ALA A 42 -10.51 2.60 2.07
N TYR A 43 -10.08 3.07 0.90
CA TYR A 43 -9.64 4.46 0.72
C TYR A 43 -10.79 5.46 0.82
N ARG A 44 -11.95 5.15 0.23
CA ARG A 44 -13.13 6.01 0.24
C ARG A 44 -13.67 6.22 1.65
N THR A 45 -13.63 5.19 2.49
CA THR A 45 -14.02 5.27 3.92
C THR A 45 -13.15 6.28 4.66
N HIS A 46 -11.84 6.24 4.46
CA HIS A 46 -10.91 7.19 5.10
C HIS A 46 -11.08 8.61 4.58
N ALA A 47 -11.22 8.78 3.25
CA ALA A 47 -11.49 10.09 2.67
C ALA A 47 -12.80 10.69 3.23
N ASN A 48 -13.85 9.87 3.37
CA ASN A 48 -15.13 10.28 3.94
C ASN A 48 -14.99 10.78 5.38
N GLN A 49 -14.21 10.09 6.19
CA GLN A 49 -13.95 10.46 7.58
C GLN A 49 -13.29 11.86 7.69
N LEU A 50 -12.52 12.23 6.68
CA LEU A 50 -11.88 13.54 6.56
C LEU A 50 -12.78 14.59 5.86
N GLY A 51 -14.01 14.24 5.49
CA GLY A 51 -14.97 15.13 4.82
C GLY A 51 -14.83 15.19 3.30
N PHE A 52 -14.02 14.32 2.69
CA PHE A 52 -13.78 14.29 1.25
C PHE A 52 -14.65 13.22 0.57
N THR A 53 -15.24 13.58 -0.57
CA THR A 53 -16.15 12.72 -1.35
C THR A 53 -15.90 12.86 -2.84
N ASP A 54 -16.21 11.82 -3.61
CA ASP A 54 -16.12 11.82 -5.07
C ASP A 54 -17.30 11.04 -5.66
N SER A 55 -18.19 11.73 -6.37
CA SER A 55 -19.42 11.13 -6.91
C SER A 55 -19.17 10.13 -8.04
N PHE A 56 -18.04 10.23 -8.75
CA PHE A 56 -17.67 9.26 -9.78
C PHE A 56 -17.25 7.93 -9.15
N VAL A 57 -16.48 7.99 -8.05
CA VAL A 57 -16.10 6.79 -7.28
C VAL A 57 -17.36 6.11 -6.71
N ASP A 58 -18.27 6.90 -6.15
CA ASP A 58 -19.51 6.39 -5.56
C ASP A 58 -20.42 5.77 -6.63
N ALA A 59 -20.62 6.44 -7.76
CA ALA A 59 -21.41 5.92 -8.88
C ALA A 59 -20.81 4.64 -9.49
N THR A 60 -19.49 4.63 -9.74
CA THR A 60 -18.81 3.46 -10.30
C THR A 60 -18.92 2.26 -9.37
N THR A 61 -18.85 2.46 -8.05
CA THR A 61 -19.03 1.39 -7.07
C THR A 61 -20.41 0.75 -7.21
N HIS A 62 -21.47 1.55 -7.30
CA HIS A 62 -22.83 1.04 -7.47
C HIS A 62 -23.04 0.33 -8.81
N GLU A 63 -22.55 0.91 -9.91
CA GLU A 63 -22.68 0.34 -11.25
C GLU A 63 -21.94 -0.99 -11.38
N ALA A 64 -20.69 -1.07 -10.90
CA ALA A 64 -19.88 -2.27 -10.97
C ALA A 64 -20.50 -3.40 -10.11
N LEU A 65 -20.96 -3.10 -8.89
CA LEU A 65 -21.68 -4.08 -8.06
C LEU A 65 -22.94 -4.59 -8.78
N TYR A 66 -23.72 -3.70 -9.39
CA TYR A 66 -24.95 -4.09 -10.09
C TYR A 66 -24.64 -4.99 -11.30
N MET A 67 -23.58 -4.68 -12.06
CA MET A 67 -23.12 -5.50 -13.19
C MET A 67 -22.79 -6.95 -12.78
N THR A 68 -22.31 -7.16 -11.55
CA THR A 68 -21.96 -8.52 -11.05
C THR A 68 -23.14 -9.35 -10.55
N LEU A 69 -24.36 -8.81 -10.51
CA LEU A 69 -25.54 -9.56 -10.11
C LEU A 69 -25.84 -10.72 -11.08
N THR A 70 -26.46 -11.77 -10.55
CA THR A 70 -26.92 -12.92 -11.33
C THR A 70 -27.83 -12.47 -12.48
N ASN A 71 -27.56 -12.95 -13.69
CA ASN A 71 -28.31 -12.65 -14.91
C ASN A 71 -28.37 -11.16 -15.32
N SER A 72 -27.37 -10.36 -14.92
CA SER A 72 -27.35 -8.92 -15.28
C SER A 72 -26.52 -8.61 -16.51
N ASN A 73 -25.30 -9.15 -16.61
CA ASN A 73 -24.42 -8.91 -17.76
C ASN A 73 -23.58 -10.15 -18.09
N PHE A 74 -23.48 -10.49 -19.38
CA PHE A 74 -22.66 -11.60 -19.91
C PHE A 74 -21.75 -11.16 -21.07
N ASN A 75 -21.56 -9.86 -21.29
CA ASN A 75 -20.72 -9.31 -22.35
C ASN A 75 -19.30 -9.09 -21.84
N VAL A 76 -18.32 -9.81 -22.39
CA VAL A 76 -16.90 -9.73 -21.95
C VAL A 76 -16.31 -8.33 -22.11
N GLN A 77 -16.56 -7.65 -23.24
CA GLN A 77 -16.00 -6.31 -23.46
C GLN A 77 -16.53 -5.30 -22.46
N GLU A 78 -17.83 -5.35 -22.15
CA GLU A 78 -18.43 -4.45 -21.14
C GLU A 78 -17.86 -4.70 -19.73
N HIS A 79 -17.45 -5.94 -19.41
CA HIS A 79 -16.75 -6.23 -18.16
C HIS A 79 -15.32 -5.68 -18.15
N ILE A 80 -14.60 -5.73 -19.28
CA ILE A 80 -13.27 -5.13 -19.43
C ILE A 80 -13.38 -3.61 -19.27
N ASP A 81 -14.34 -2.97 -19.95
CA ASP A 81 -14.57 -1.53 -19.86
C ASP A 81 -14.92 -1.10 -18.43
N MET A 82 -15.77 -1.88 -17.75
CA MET A 82 -16.08 -1.64 -16.34
C MET A 82 -14.86 -1.84 -15.43
N ALA A 83 -14.01 -2.84 -15.68
CA ALA A 83 -12.77 -3.03 -14.92
C ALA A 83 -11.82 -1.82 -15.09
N MET A 84 -11.73 -1.24 -16.29
CA MET A 84 -10.96 0.00 -16.51
C MET A 84 -11.60 1.20 -15.81
N LYS A 85 -12.93 1.32 -15.81
CA LYS A 85 -13.66 2.37 -15.06
C LYS A 85 -13.46 2.23 -13.54
N VAL A 86 -13.43 1.00 -13.02
CA VAL A 86 -13.05 0.70 -11.62
C VAL A 86 -11.60 1.10 -11.36
N GLY A 87 -10.67 0.85 -12.29
CA GLY A 87 -9.30 1.34 -12.22
C GLY A 87 -9.21 2.87 -12.12
N GLN A 88 -9.98 3.59 -12.96
CA GLN A 88 -10.05 5.06 -12.89
C GLN A 88 -10.58 5.53 -11.53
N SER A 89 -11.58 4.83 -10.97
CA SER A 89 -12.07 5.11 -9.61
C SER A 89 -11.02 4.86 -8.54
N ALA A 90 -10.17 3.83 -8.71
CA ALA A 90 -9.05 3.58 -7.81
C ALA A 90 -8.02 4.71 -7.83
N VAL A 91 -7.68 5.25 -9.00
CA VAL A 91 -6.80 6.43 -9.11
C VAL A 91 -7.42 7.63 -8.40
N ARG A 92 -8.67 7.96 -8.74
CA ARG A 92 -9.38 9.13 -8.17
C ARG A 92 -9.51 9.06 -6.65
N VAL A 93 -9.85 7.91 -6.09
CA VAL A 93 -10.00 7.78 -4.62
C VAL A 93 -8.64 7.88 -3.90
N MET A 94 -7.55 7.42 -4.54
CA MET A 94 -6.20 7.61 -3.99
C MET A 94 -5.78 9.08 -4.05
N GLU A 95 -6.08 9.80 -5.14
CA GLU A 95 -5.88 11.26 -5.24
C GLU A 95 -6.68 12.01 -4.18
N LEU A 96 -7.96 11.64 -4.00
CA LEU A 96 -8.84 12.24 -3.01
C LEU A 96 -8.31 12.04 -1.58
N LEU A 97 -7.84 10.83 -1.25
CA LEU A 97 -7.28 10.54 0.07
C LEU A 97 -5.91 11.20 0.28
N ASP A 98 -5.10 11.30 -0.77
CA ASP A 98 -3.84 12.05 -0.76
C ASP A 98 -4.10 13.54 -0.44
N GLU A 99 -5.06 14.18 -1.12
CA GLU A 99 -5.49 15.56 -0.84
C GLU A 99 -6.03 15.70 0.59
N ALA A 100 -6.87 14.76 1.04
CA ALA A 100 -7.43 14.77 2.38
C ALA A 100 -6.33 14.73 3.46
N HIS A 101 -5.30 13.90 3.25
CA HIS A 101 -4.16 13.84 4.17
C HIS A 101 -3.30 15.08 4.10
N THR A 102 -2.89 15.55 2.91
CA THR A 102 -1.94 16.67 2.78
C THR A 102 -2.56 18.00 3.18
N SER A 103 -3.84 18.25 2.88
CA SER A 103 -4.55 19.46 3.31
C SER A 103 -4.67 19.57 4.83
N ARG A 104 -4.86 18.44 5.51
CA ARG A 104 -5.03 18.38 6.97
C ARG A 104 -3.72 18.30 7.73
N LEU A 105 -2.80 17.44 7.27
CA LEU A 105 -1.61 17.04 8.02
C LEU A 105 -0.32 17.66 7.48
N GLY A 106 -0.39 18.34 6.34
CA GLY A 106 0.76 18.88 5.61
C GLY A 106 1.41 17.85 4.68
N ILE A 107 2.24 18.33 3.76
CA ILE A 107 2.99 17.47 2.82
C ILE A 107 4.08 16.71 3.58
N PRO A 108 4.14 15.36 3.49
CA PRO A 108 5.17 14.57 4.15
C PRO A 108 6.59 15.03 3.80
N GLN A 109 7.44 15.13 4.81
CA GLN A 109 8.85 15.52 4.68
C GLN A 109 9.78 14.35 5.02
N PRO A 110 10.95 14.23 4.37
CA PRO A 110 11.89 13.16 4.65
C PRO A 110 12.32 13.15 6.11
N VAL A 111 12.24 11.99 6.74
CA VAL A 111 12.54 11.83 8.15
C VAL A 111 13.20 10.47 8.42
N LYS A 112 14.20 10.48 9.30
CA LYS A 112 14.78 9.28 9.89
C LYS A 112 14.02 8.95 11.17
N VAL A 113 13.49 7.73 11.25
CA VAL A 113 12.63 7.25 12.33
C VAL A 113 13.38 6.16 13.10
N SER A 114 13.34 6.21 14.43
CA SER A 114 13.90 5.11 15.24
C SER A 114 13.08 3.85 15.06
N GLN A 115 13.75 2.70 15.05
CA GLN A 115 13.15 1.41 14.83
C GLN A 115 13.40 0.51 16.03
N ASN A 116 12.35 -0.09 16.59
CA ASN A 116 12.40 -1.00 17.74
C ASN A 116 12.95 -0.42 19.06
N LYS A 117 13.19 0.90 19.14
CA LYS A 117 13.52 1.61 20.38
C LYS A 117 12.24 2.06 21.07
N ILE A 118 11.92 1.50 22.24
CA ILE A 118 10.71 1.85 23.01
C ILE A 118 11.02 2.18 24.47
N GLU A 119 10.34 3.19 25.02
CA GLU A 119 10.55 3.69 26.37
C GLU A 119 9.22 4.10 27.04
N GLY A 120 9.14 3.93 28.36
CA GLY A 120 8.03 4.42 29.20
C GLY A 120 6.69 3.73 28.95
N LYS A 121 5.61 4.34 29.44
CA LYS A 121 4.24 3.91 29.11
C LYS A 121 4.02 4.10 27.62
N CYS A 122 3.46 3.12 26.93
CA CYS A 122 3.41 3.17 25.48
C CYS A 122 2.15 2.58 24.85
N ILE A 123 1.81 3.12 23.68
CA ILE A 123 0.79 2.60 22.77
C ILE A 123 1.45 2.38 21.41
N VAL A 124 1.20 1.23 20.77
CA VAL A 124 1.52 1.01 19.36
C VAL A 124 0.27 1.12 18.50
N VAL A 125 0.35 1.87 17.41
CA VAL A 125 -0.71 2.04 16.41
C VAL A 125 -0.35 1.30 15.13
N THR A 126 -1.25 0.43 14.67
CA THR A 126 -1.13 -0.32 13.41
C THR A 126 -2.33 -0.06 12.51
N GLY A 127 -2.19 -0.37 11.22
CA GLY A 127 -3.19 -0.09 10.19
C GLY A 127 -2.78 1.12 9.35
N HIS A 128 -3.76 1.93 8.93
CA HIS A 128 -3.50 3.04 8.01
C HIS A 128 -4.16 4.37 8.41
N ASN A 129 -5.03 4.39 9.43
CA ASN A 129 -5.89 5.54 9.69
C ASN A 129 -5.12 6.66 10.41
N LEU A 130 -4.71 7.69 9.65
CA LEU A 130 -3.97 8.84 10.18
C LEU A 130 -4.86 9.79 11.00
N PHE A 131 -6.17 9.83 10.75
CA PHE A 131 -7.11 10.59 11.57
C PHE A 131 -7.18 10.01 12.99
N ALA A 132 -7.36 8.70 13.13
CA ALA A 132 -7.37 8.02 14.42
C ALA A 132 -6.05 8.22 15.20
N LEU A 133 -4.92 8.21 14.50
CA LEU A 133 -3.62 8.53 15.11
C LEU A 133 -3.56 9.98 15.60
N GLU A 134 -4.04 10.94 14.80
CA GLU A 134 -4.07 12.35 15.20
C GLU A 134 -4.93 12.58 16.45
N GLU A 135 -6.13 11.99 16.49
CA GLU A 135 -7.04 12.08 17.65
C GLU A 135 -6.44 11.41 18.89
N LEU A 136 -5.80 10.25 18.74
CA LEU A 136 -5.05 9.63 19.83
C LEU A 136 -3.91 10.52 20.34
N LEU A 137 -3.13 11.14 19.44
CA LEU A 137 -2.03 12.03 19.81
C LEU A 137 -2.53 13.24 20.62
N LYS A 138 -3.64 13.86 20.20
CA LYS A 138 -4.29 14.96 20.96
C LYS A 138 -4.70 14.50 22.36
N GLN A 139 -5.34 13.34 22.47
CA GLN A 139 -5.88 12.86 23.74
C GLN A 139 -4.82 12.29 24.70
N THR A 140 -3.61 11.97 24.19
CA THR A 140 -2.47 11.48 24.97
C THR A 140 -1.45 12.56 25.31
N GLU A 141 -1.58 13.77 24.76
CA GLU A 141 -0.68 14.88 25.04
C GLU A 141 -0.64 15.20 26.54
N GLY A 142 0.58 15.29 27.09
CA GLY A 142 0.79 15.55 28.52
C GLY A 142 0.49 14.38 29.47
N LYS A 143 0.10 13.20 28.99
CA LYS A 143 -0.23 12.03 29.83
C LYS A 143 0.94 11.09 30.14
N GLY A 144 2.13 11.40 29.64
CA GLY A 144 3.32 10.55 29.85
C GLY A 144 3.28 9.21 29.10
N ILE A 145 2.52 9.12 28.01
CA ILE A 145 2.41 7.93 27.16
C ILE A 145 3.11 8.22 25.82
N ASN A 146 4.06 7.37 25.44
CA ASN A 146 4.71 7.41 24.13
C ASN A 146 3.92 6.60 23.09
N ILE A 147 3.79 7.17 21.90
CA ILE A 147 3.10 6.57 20.76
C ILE A 147 4.14 6.06 19.77
N TYR A 148 3.97 4.80 19.34
CA TYR A 148 4.77 4.14 18.34
C TYR A 148 3.91 3.70 17.17
N THR A 149 4.49 3.67 15.98
CA THR A 149 3.82 3.16 14.77
C THR A 149 4.24 1.72 14.49
N HIS A 150 3.41 1.00 13.75
CA HIS A 150 3.72 -0.33 13.23
C HIS A 150 3.24 -0.47 11.79
N SER A 151 4.04 -1.15 10.96
CA SER A 151 3.74 -1.46 9.56
C SER A 151 3.35 -0.21 8.74
N GLU A 152 2.12 -0.17 8.20
CA GLU A 152 1.61 0.90 7.34
C GLU A 152 1.39 2.24 8.07
N MET A 153 1.62 2.32 9.39
CA MET A 153 1.64 3.59 10.11
C MET A 153 3.00 4.29 10.08
N LEU A 154 4.09 3.64 9.62
CA LEU A 154 5.42 4.26 9.51
C LEU A 154 5.40 5.63 8.79
N PRO A 155 4.69 5.83 7.66
CA PRO A 155 4.66 7.11 6.96
C PRO A 155 4.10 8.28 7.77
N ALA A 156 3.37 8.02 8.87
CA ALA A 156 2.83 9.07 9.74
C ALA A 156 3.91 10.05 10.23
N HIS A 157 5.14 9.56 10.43
CA HIS A 157 6.28 10.36 10.89
C HIS A 157 6.70 11.45 9.90
N GLY A 158 6.36 11.31 8.61
CA GLY A 158 6.65 12.32 7.59
C GLY A 158 5.73 13.54 7.67
N TYR A 159 4.52 13.39 8.20
CA TYR A 159 3.52 14.46 8.19
C TYR A 159 3.82 15.55 9.24
N PRO A 160 3.99 16.82 8.85
CA PRO A 160 4.33 17.91 9.77
C PRO A 160 3.37 18.07 10.96
N ALA A 161 2.06 17.93 10.73
CA ALA A 161 1.05 18.09 11.78
C ALA A 161 1.06 16.97 12.83
N LEU A 162 1.55 15.77 12.47
CA LEU A 162 1.72 14.65 13.40
C LEU A 162 3.08 14.73 14.10
N LYS A 163 4.13 15.12 13.38
CA LYS A 163 5.49 15.23 13.89
C LYS A 163 5.65 16.29 14.99
N LYS A 164 4.74 17.27 15.09
CA LYS A 164 4.75 18.27 16.15
C LYS A 164 4.57 17.67 17.55
N TYR A 165 4.00 16.46 17.67
CA TYR A 165 3.79 15.78 18.95
C TYR A 165 5.07 15.03 19.37
N PRO A 166 5.81 15.48 20.40
CA PRO A 166 7.10 14.90 20.76
C PRO A 166 7.01 13.48 21.35
N HIS A 167 5.81 13.07 21.75
CA HIS A 167 5.51 11.72 22.21
C HIS A 167 5.16 10.75 21.07
N LEU A 168 5.10 11.19 19.81
CA LEU A 168 5.20 10.30 18.65
C LEU A 168 6.68 9.96 18.41
N LYS A 169 7.12 8.78 18.87
CA LYS A 169 8.55 8.48 19.05
C LYS A 169 9.21 7.77 17.88
N GLY A 170 8.65 6.65 17.44
CA GLY A 170 9.31 5.77 16.47
C GLY A 170 8.40 4.69 15.92
N ASN A 171 8.99 3.76 15.19
CA ASN A 171 8.31 2.59 14.62
C ASN A 171 8.82 1.30 15.26
N ILE A 172 7.96 0.28 15.35
CA ILE A 172 8.34 -1.06 15.82
C ILE A 172 7.91 -2.13 14.83
N GLY A 173 8.63 -3.25 14.81
CA GLY A 173 8.29 -4.42 14.01
C GLY A 173 8.44 -4.22 12.50
N LYS A 174 7.85 -5.12 11.73
CA LYS A 174 8.00 -5.18 10.27
C LYS A 174 6.66 -4.91 9.57
N ALA A 175 6.43 -5.59 8.45
CA ALA A 175 5.11 -5.71 7.85
C ALA A 175 4.16 -6.48 8.77
N TRP A 176 2.86 -6.38 8.48
CA TRP A 176 1.76 -6.86 9.32
C TRP A 176 1.86 -8.29 9.90
N PHE A 177 2.58 -9.22 9.28
CA PHE A 177 2.53 -10.63 9.67
C PHE A 177 3.40 -10.99 10.87
N ASP A 178 4.33 -10.13 11.28
CA ASP A 178 5.11 -10.34 12.51
C ASP A 178 4.31 -9.98 13.78
N GLN A 179 3.16 -9.33 13.61
CA GLN A 179 2.36 -8.70 14.66
C GLN A 179 2.05 -9.64 15.84
N ARG A 180 1.76 -10.93 15.60
CA ARG A 180 1.44 -11.84 16.72
C ARG A 180 2.61 -12.00 17.68
N ARG A 181 3.83 -12.15 17.14
CA ARG A 181 5.05 -12.29 17.94
C ARG A 181 5.45 -10.95 18.55
N LEU A 182 5.30 -9.87 17.78
CA LEU A 182 5.63 -8.53 18.24
C LEU A 182 4.71 -8.08 19.38
N PHE A 183 3.40 -8.15 19.16
CA PHE A 183 2.38 -7.69 20.11
C PHE A 183 2.38 -8.52 21.38
N GLU A 184 2.65 -9.84 21.32
CA GLU A 184 2.82 -10.65 22.53
C GLU A 184 3.95 -10.12 23.43
N LYS A 185 5.06 -9.66 22.84
CA LYS A 185 6.22 -9.14 23.56
C LYS A 185 6.12 -7.67 23.92
N PHE A 186 5.37 -6.90 23.14
CA PHE A 186 5.20 -5.47 23.36
C PHE A 186 4.44 -5.25 24.68
N PRO A 187 4.98 -4.53 25.67
CA PRO A 187 4.36 -4.42 27.01
C PRO A 187 3.17 -3.44 27.06
N GLY A 188 3.09 -2.52 26.10
CA GLY A 188 2.07 -1.46 26.06
C GLY A 188 0.74 -1.87 25.43
N ALA A 189 -0.16 -0.89 25.30
CA ALA A 189 -1.46 -1.09 24.66
C ALA A 189 -1.35 -0.99 23.13
N ILE A 190 -2.30 -1.59 22.42
CA ILE A 190 -2.27 -1.71 20.95
C ILE A 190 -3.55 -1.13 20.36
N LEU A 191 -3.43 -0.26 19.37
CA LEU A 191 -4.55 0.24 18.57
C LEU A 191 -4.43 -0.27 17.13
N ALA A 192 -5.40 -1.06 16.69
CA ALA A 192 -5.53 -1.48 15.31
C ALA A 192 -6.62 -0.68 14.58
N THR A 193 -6.19 0.15 13.64
CA THR A 193 -7.07 1.08 12.93
C THR A 193 -7.72 0.49 11.69
N THR A 194 -7.04 -0.43 11.01
CA THR A 194 -7.49 -1.09 9.78
C THR A 194 -6.94 -2.51 9.71
N ASN A 195 -7.14 -3.19 8.57
CA ASN A 195 -6.32 -4.34 8.20
C ASN A 195 -4.81 -3.97 8.17
N CYS A 196 -3.90 -4.93 8.35
CA CYS A 196 -4.14 -6.36 8.58
C CYS A 196 -4.06 -6.71 10.07
N VAL A 197 -5.16 -7.21 10.62
CA VAL A 197 -5.22 -7.82 11.95
C VAL A 197 -5.28 -9.34 11.82
N MET A 198 -4.67 -10.05 12.77
CA MET A 198 -4.73 -11.51 12.82
C MET A 198 -5.55 -11.96 14.03
N PRO A 199 -6.36 -13.03 13.91
CA PRO A 199 -6.98 -13.66 15.08
C PRO A 199 -5.96 -13.93 16.17
N ILE A 200 -6.27 -13.54 17.40
CA ILE A 200 -5.33 -13.61 18.52
C ILE A 200 -5.20 -15.05 18.98
N LYS A 201 -3.96 -15.55 19.03
CA LYS A 201 -3.61 -16.85 19.62
C LYS A 201 -2.85 -16.72 20.95
N GLY A 202 -2.54 -15.48 21.34
CA GLY A 202 -1.72 -15.13 22.50
C GLY A 202 -2.52 -14.41 23.57
N SER A 203 -1.84 -13.64 24.41
CA SER A 203 -2.40 -13.07 25.65
C SER A 203 -2.74 -11.58 25.59
N TYR A 204 -2.53 -10.91 24.46
CA TYR A 204 -2.63 -9.44 24.35
C TYR A 204 -4.03 -8.88 24.03
N ALA A 205 -5.08 -9.72 24.01
CA ALA A 205 -6.43 -9.27 23.65
C ALA A 205 -6.98 -8.18 24.60
N ASP A 206 -6.68 -8.28 25.90
CA ASP A 206 -7.18 -7.38 26.94
C ASP A 206 -6.62 -5.94 26.83
N ARG A 207 -5.47 -5.81 26.17
CA ARG A 207 -4.75 -4.54 25.91
C ARG A 207 -4.71 -4.14 24.44
N MET A 208 -5.46 -4.83 23.58
CA MET A 208 -5.68 -4.43 22.21
C MET A 208 -7.03 -3.74 22.07
N PHE A 209 -7.09 -2.78 21.16
CA PHE A 209 -8.28 -2.04 20.80
C PHE A 209 -8.38 -1.96 19.28
N THR A 210 -9.61 -1.95 18.79
CA THR A 210 -9.92 -1.83 17.36
C THR A 210 -10.73 -0.58 17.09
N TYR A 211 -10.64 -0.07 15.86
CA TYR A 211 -11.28 1.17 15.45
C TYR A 211 -12.03 0.97 14.12
N GLU A 212 -13.13 1.70 13.95
CA GLU A 212 -13.97 1.73 12.73
C GLU A 212 -14.40 0.34 12.24
N VAL A 213 -14.01 -0.10 11.05
CA VAL A 213 -14.44 -1.40 10.50
C VAL A 213 -13.65 -2.59 11.06
N THR A 214 -12.52 -2.34 11.73
CA THR A 214 -11.63 -3.39 12.23
C THR A 214 -12.23 -4.10 13.43
N GLY A 215 -12.17 -5.42 13.50
CA GLY A 215 -12.69 -6.19 14.63
C GLY A 215 -11.91 -7.48 14.88
N LEU A 216 -11.84 -7.89 16.14
CA LEU A 216 -11.27 -9.14 16.62
C LEU A 216 -12.07 -9.64 17.82
N GLU A 217 -12.20 -10.96 17.96
CA GLU A 217 -12.86 -11.57 19.11
C GLU A 217 -12.16 -11.18 20.42
N ASN A 218 -12.96 -10.84 21.45
CA ASN A 218 -12.49 -10.42 22.77
C ASN A 218 -11.62 -9.16 22.77
N VAL A 219 -11.68 -8.32 21.74
CA VAL A 219 -10.95 -7.06 21.64
C VAL A 219 -11.94 -5.90 21.70
N ARG A 220 -11.65 -4.91 22.55
CA ARG A 220 -12.54 -3.74 22.73
C ARG A 220 -12.52 -2.84 21.49
N LYS A 221 -13.64 -2.16 21.25
CA LYS A 221 -13.80 -1.17 20.19
C LYS A 221 -13.63 0.24 20.76
N ILE A 222 -12.95 1.11 20.03
CA ILE A 222 -13.02 2.55 20.24
C ILE A 222 -14.29 3.06 19.56
N GLU A 223 -15.06 3.91 20.26
CA GLU A 223 -16.32 4.47 19.80
C GLU A 223 -16.27 6.00 19.90
N ASN A 224 -16.87 6.70 18.94
CA ASN A 224 -16.97 8.16 18.93
C ASN A 224 -15.63 8.91 19.10
N ASP A 225 -14.55 8.34 18.56
CA ASP A 225 -13.18 8.85 18.71
C ASP A 225 -12.72 9.01 20.18
N ASP A 226 -13.37 8.34 21.13
CA ASP A 226 -12.99 8.37 22.54
C ASP A 226 -11.93 7.31 22.86
N PHE A 227 -10.67 7.75 22.98
CA PHE A 227 -9.55 6.87 23.29
C PHE A 227 -9.33 6.70 24.81
N THR A 228 -10.23 7.17 25.68
CA THR A 228 -10.08 7.13 27.14
C THR A 228 -9.76 5.72 27.65
N MET A 229 -10.50 4.70 27.22
CA MET A 229 -10.26 3.32 27.65
C MET A 229 -8.88 2.79 27.25
N LEU A 230 -8.40 3.16 26.05
CA LEU A 230 -7.07 2.78 25.56
C LEU A 230 -5.98 3.48 26.38
N ILE A 231 -6.17 4.77 26.67
CA ILE A 231 -5.24 5.60 27.43
C ILE A 231 -5.13 5.09 28.87
N GLU A 232 -6.25 4.84 29.55
CA GLU A 232 -6.27 4.28 30.91
C GLU A 232 -5.56 2.93 30.94
N LYS A 233 -5.86 2.05 29.99
CA LYS A 233 -5.19 0.76 29.88
C LYS A 233 -3.68 0.91 29.67
N ALA A 234 -3.23 1.88 28.86
CA ALA A 234 -1.81 2.14 28.66
C ALA A 234 -1.10 2.63 29.94
N LEU A 235 -1.79 3.41 30.79
CA LEU A 235 -1.26 3.87 32.07
C LEU A 235 -1.13 2.73 33.10
N GLU A 236 -2.05 1.76 33.08
CA GLU A 236 -2.00 0.57 33.94
C GLU A 236 -0.88 -0.41 33.57
N LEU A 237 -0.52 -0.49 32.28
CA LEU A 237 0.45 -1.47 31.78
C LEU A 237 1.90 -1.12 32.18
N PRO A 238 2.81 -2.10 32.23
CA PRO A 238 4.22 -1.86 32.57
C PRO A 238 4.89 -0.84 31.64
N GLU A 239 5.89 -0.14 32.15
CA GLU A 239 6.75 0.68 31.30
C GLU A 239 7.62 -0.22 30.41
N ALA A 240 7.83 0.22 29.17
CA ALA A 240 8.75 -0.40 28.24
C ALA A 240 10.16 0.17 28.40
N ASN A 241 11.16 -0.68 28.18
CA ASN A 241 12.52 -0.24 27.93
C ASN A 241 13.18 -1.24 26.97
N MET A 242 13.26 -0.85 25.70
CA MET A 242 14.01 -1.59 24.68
C MET A 242 14.88 -0.59 23.93
N GLU A 243 16.19 -0.83 23.96
CA GLU A 243 17.16 -0.06 23.20
C GLU A 243 17.38 -0.66 21.80
N SER A 244 17.56 0.21 20.82
CA SER A 244 17.86 -0.15 19.43
C SER A 244 18.52 1.04 18.74
N GLU A 245 19.54 0.75 17.93
CA GLU A 245 20.19 1.72 17.03
C GLU A 245 19.62 1.64 15.60
N GLU A 246 18.67 0.71 15.35
CA GLU A 246 18.04 0.57 14.05
C GLU A 246 17.22 1.83 13.71
N THR A 247 17.21 2.19 12.44
CA THR A 247 16.45 3.33 11.95
C THR A 247 15.90 3.05 10.56
N LEU A 248 14.79 3.71 10.22
CA LEU A 248 14.16 3.67 8.91
C LEU A 248 14.04 5.08 8.35
N VAL A 249 13.81 5.22 7.05
CA VAL A 249 13.55 6.52 6.40
C VAL A 249 12.19 6.47 5.71
N THR A 250 11.42 7.56 5.83
CA THR A 250 10.13 7.74 5.16
C THR A 250 9.87 9.21 4.86
N GLY A 251 8.76 9.53 4.18
CA GLY A 251 8.29 10.91 3.98
C GLY A 251 8.69 11.55 2.65
N PHE A 252 9.04 10.75 1.63
CA PHE A 252 9.33 11.26 0.28
C PHE A 252 8.05 11.36 -0.56
N HIS A 253 7.08 12.16 -0.13
CA HIS A 253 5.86 12.39 -0.92
C HIS A 253 6.17 12.96 -2.32
N HIS A 254 5.27 12.80 -3.31
CA HIS A 254 5.56 13.27 -4.68
C HIS A 254 5.84 14.76 -4.75
N GLU A 255 5.20 15.61 -3.96
CA GLU A 255 5.52 17.05 -3.96
C GLU A 255 6.93 17.31 -3.42
N THR A 256 7.35 16.57 -2.40
CA THR A 256 8.71 16.61 -1.87
C THR A 256 9.72 16.13 -2.92
N VAL A 257 9.42 15.04 -3.66
CA VAL A 257 10.29 14.52 -4.71
C VAL A 257 10.31 15.43 -5.94
N ILE A 258 9.18 16.02 -6.33
CA ILE A 258 9.08 17.00 -7.41
C ILE A 258 9.83 18.29 -7.03
N GLY A 259 9.93 18.63 -5.74
CA GLY A 259 10.84 19.67 -5.26
C GLY A 259 12.32 19.41 -5.61
N LEU A 260 12.71 18.14 -5.77
CA LEU A 260 14.03 17.72 -6.24
C LEU A 260 14.12 17.62 -7.77
N ALA A 261 13.04 17.91 -8.51
CA ALA A 261 12.94 17.65 -9.94
C ALA A 261 14.08 18.26 -10.76
N PRO A 262 14.58 19.49 -10.53
CA PRO A 262 15.72 20.00 -11.29
C PRO A 262 16.97 19.11 -11.18
N GLU A 263 17.34 18.70 -9.96
CA GLU A 263 18.50 17.83 -9.74
C GLU A 263 18.27 16.42 -10.32
N VAL A 264 17.05 15.89 -10.18
CA VAL A 264 16.67 14.57 -10.72
C VAL A 264 16.69 14.58 -12.24
N ILE A 265 16.11 15.60 -12.88
CA ILE A 265 16.09 15.78 -14.33
C ILE A 265 17.53 15.89 -14.85
N ASP A 266 18.36 16.72 -14.22
CA ASP A 266 19.77 16.88 -14.61
C ASP A 266 20.53 15.56 -14.44
N ALA A 267 20.33 14.84 -13.35
CA ALA A 267 20.97 13.56 -13.09
C ALA A 267 20.58 12.48 -14.12
N VAL A 268 19.31 12.46 -14.56
CA VAL A 268 18.86 11.58 -15.64
C VAL A 268 19.47 12.02 -16.99
N LYS A 269 19.43 13.32 -17.33
CA LYS A 269 20.02 13.83 -18.59
C LYS A 269 21.52 13.60 -18.67
N SER A 270 22.24 13.70 -17.55
CA SER A 270 23.67 13.45 -17.46
C SER A 270 24.04 11.97 -17.32
N GLY A 271 23.05 11.06 -17.31
CA GLY A 271 23.26 9.61 -17.16
C GLY A 271 23.75 9.16 -15.78
N LYS A 272 23.65 10.02 -14.76
CA LYS A 272 23.96 9.68 -13.35
C LYS A 272 22.87 8.80 -12.75
N ILE A 273 21.61 9.07 -13.09
CA ILE A 273 20.49 8.14 -12.88
C ILE A 273 20.24 7.42 -14.20
N LYS A 274 20.35 6.09 -14.17
CA LYS A 274 20.10 5.25 -15.34
C LYS A 274 18.69 4.69 -15.38
N ARG A 275 18.09 4.41 -14.22
CA ARG A 275 16.77 3.79 -14.11
C ARG A 275 16.15 3.99 -12.72
N PHE A 276 14.84 4.21 -12.70
CA PHE A 276 14.03 4.13 -11.49
C PHE A 276 13.41 2.74 -11.38
N PHE A 277 13.36 2.20 -10.17
CA PHE A 277 12.69 0.95 -9.86
C PHE A 277 11.55 1.23 -8.90
N VAL A 278 10.31 1.09 -9.38
CA VAL A 278 9.14 1.06 -8.50
C VAL A 278 9.05 -0.35 -7.92
N ILE A 279 9.57 -0.54 -6.70
CA ILE A 279 9.45 -1.79 -5.95
C ILE A 279 8.44 -1.55 -4.84
N ALA A 280 7.19 -1.93 -5.06
CA ALA A 280 6.08 -1.52 -4.21
C ALA A 280 5.07 -2.65 -3.98
N GLY A 281 4.12 -2.40 -3.07
CA GLY A 281 2.98 -3.28 -2.85
C GLY A 281 3.03 -4.03 -1.51
N CYS A 282 2.25 -5.11 -1.39
CA CYS A 282 1.97 -5.71 -0.09
C CYS A 282 2.87 -6.89 0.24
N ASP A 283 3.36 -6.94 1.48
CA ASP A 283 4.12 -8.09 1.98
C ASP A 283 3.19 -9.22 2.48
N ALA A 284 3.71 -10.45 2.43
CA ALA A 284 3.04 -11.66 2.89
C ALA A 284 4.03 -12.61 3.59
N PRO A 285 3.57 -13.50 4.49
CA PRO A 285 4.43 -14.51 5.11
C PRO A 285 5.11 -15.42 4.08
N GLY A 286 6.28 -15.94 4.46
CA GLY A 286 7.01 -16.93 3.66
C GLY A 286 8.14 -16.34 2.81
N LYS A 287 8.69 -17.18 1.93
CA LYS A 287 9.91 -16.91 1.15
C LYS A 287 9.68 -16.12 -0.13
N GLY A 288 8.44 -16.02 -0.62
CA GLY A 288 8.16 -15.27 -1.86
C GLY A 288 8.62 -13.81 -1.80
N GLY A 289 8.67 -13.22 -0.61
CA GLY A 289 9.19 -11.88 -0.40
C GLY A 289 10.72 -11.73 -0.52
N GLU A 290 11.49 -12.84 -0.56
CA GLU A 290 12.96 -12.82 -0.66
C GLU A 290 13.43 -12.24 -2.01
N TYR A 291 12.69 -12.51 -3.09
CA TYR A 291 12.92 -11.92 -4.41
C TYR A 291 13.04 -10.39 -4.37
N TYR A 292 12.15 -9.70 -3.66
CA TYR A 292 12.13 -8.23 -3.63
C TYR A 292 13.32 -7.65 -2.87
N ARG A 293 13.76 -8.34 -1.81
CA ARG A 293 14.99 -7.96 -1.11
C ARG A 293 16.19 -8.13 -2.03
N GLU A 294 16.31 -9.32 -2.64
CA GLU A 294 17.42 -9.64 -3.54
C GLU A 294 17.51 -8.64 -4.69
N LEU A 295 16.38 -8.35 -5.35
CA LEU A 295 16.29 -7.35 -6.41
C LEU A 295 16.75 -5.98 -5.92
N ALA A 296 16.15 -5.47 -4.83
CA ALA A 296 16.46 -4.14 -4.30
C ALA A 296 17.94 -3.99 -3.92
N THR A 297 18.53 -5.01 -3.27
CA THR A 297 19.94 -4.98 -2.86
C THR A 297 20.93 -5.21 -4.00
N SER A 298 20.48 -5.75 -5.14
CA SER A 298 21.32 -5.98 -6.32
C SER A 298 21.34 -4.80 -7.30
N LEU A 299 20.52 -3.77 -7.06
CA LEU A 299 20.44 -2.62 -7.95
C LEU A 299 21.77 -1.84 -8.01
N PRO A 300 22.21 -1.44 -9.21
CA PRO A 300 23.44 -0.67 -9.38
C PRO A 300 23.35 0.72 -8.73
N PRO A 301 24.47 1.36 -8.37
CA PRO A 301 24.50 2.67 -7.72
C PRO A 301 23.74 3.79 -8.47
N GLU A 302 23.58 3.66 -9.79
CA GLU A 302 22.88 4.62 -10.65
C GLU A 302 21.36 4.39 -10.71
N ALA A 303 20.83 3.44 -9.93
CA ALA A 303 19.41 3.18 -9.81
C ALA A 303 18.81 3.82 -8.55
N VAL A 304 17.56 4.28 -8.66
CA VAL A 304 16.76 4.85 -7.57
C VAL A 304 15.52 4.00 -7.34
N ILE A 305 15.26 3.62 -6.08
CA ILE A 305 14.08 2.87 -5.65
C ILE A 305 12.99 3.84 -5.24
N LEU A 306 11.82 3.70 -5.86
CA LEU A 306 10.56 4.28 -5.40
C LEU A 306 9.74 3.17 -4.75
N THR A 307 9.27 3.38 -3.52
CA THR A 307 8.47 2.36 -2.83
C THR A 307 7.29 2.96 -2.10
N THR A 308 6.26 2.14 -1.93
CA THR A 308 5.09 2.39 -1.10
C THR A 308 4.70 1.08 -0.43
N SER A 309 3.79 1.17 0.55
CA SER A 309 3.11 0.00 1.13
C SER A 309 4.04 -0.92 1.96
N CYS A 310 3.46 -1.89 2.66
CA CYS A 310 4.20 -2.72 3.61
C CYS A 310 5.26 -3.65 3.00
N GLY A 311 5.26 -3.87 1.68
CA GLY A 311 6.32 -4.58 0.96
C GLY A 311 7.71 -3.98 1.18
N LYS A 312 7.78 -2.68 1.48
CA LYS A 312 9.02 -1.98 1.83
C LYS A 312 9.79 -2.63 2.98
N PHE A 313 9.12 -3.29 3.92
CA PHE A 313 9.76 -3.94 5.08
C PHE A 313 10.63 -5.15 4.70
N ARG A 314 10.66 -5.55 3.43
CA ARG A 314 11.62 -6.53 2.91
C ARG A 314 13.01 -5.95 2.69
N PHE A 315 13.14 -4.64 2.53
CA PHE A 315 14.37 -3.99 2.09
C PHE A 315 14.62 -2.57 2.63
N ASN A 316 13.72 -2.00 3.43
CA ASN A 316 13.85 -0.66 3.99
C ASN A 316 14.84 -0.53 5.17
N ASP A 317 15.38 -1.65 5.64
CA ASP A 317 16.45 -1.74 6.64
C ASP A 317 17.85 -1.50 6.05
N VAL A 318 17.94 -1.38 4.71
CA VAL A 318 19.21 -1.20 4.00
C VAL A 318 19.47 0.28 3.73
N ASP A 319 20.70 0.73 4.01
CA ASP A 319 21.17 2.05 3.58
C ASP A 319 21.66 1.98 2.13
N TYR A 320 20.86 2.55 1.22
CA TYR A 320 21.19 2.60 -0.20
C TYR A 320 22.10 3.77 -0.59
N GLY A 321 22.35 4.71 0.33
CA GLY A 321 23.10 5.92 0.08
C GLY A 321 22.43 6.87 -0.92
N VAL A 322 23.26 7.67 -1.60
CA VAL A 322 22.86 8.64 -2.63
C VAL A 322 23.39 8.21 -4.00
N VAL A 323 22.79 8.73 -5.07
CA VAL A 323 23.26 8.51 -6.44
C VAL A 323 24.65 9.14 -6.59
N PRO A 324 25.67 8.42 -7.10
CA PRO A 324 27.04 8.91 -7.19
C PRO A 324 27.15 10.29 -7.88
N GLY A 325 27.80 11.25 -7.20
CA GLY A 325 28.01 12.60 -7.73
C GLY A 325 26.76 13.49 -7.69
N THR A 326 25.79 13.19 -6.84
CA THR A 326 24.59 13.98 -6.53
C THR A 326 24.26 13.90 -5.03
N ASN A 327 23.24 14.62 -4.57
CA ASN A 327 22.66 14.45 -3.23
C ASN A 327 21.33 13.67 -3.24
N ILE A 328 20.96 13.08 -4.39
CA ILE A 328 19.68 12.40 -4.57
C ILE A 328 19.70 11.06 -3.81
N PRO A 329 18.80 10.82 -2.83
CA PRO A 329 18.71 9.54 -2.16
C PRO A 329 18.32 8.42 -3.12
N ARG A 330 18.95 7.24 -2.97
CA ARG A 330 18.63 6.06 -3.79
C ARG A 330 17.38 5.31 -3.33
N TYR A 331 16.85 5.64 -2.16
CA TYR A 331 15.66 5.02 -1.60
C TYR A 331 14.65 6.10 -1.22
N LEU A 332 13.49 6.07 -1.86
CA LEU A 332 12.41 7.03 -1.69
C LEU A 332 11.14 6.28 -1.29
N ASP A 333 10.87 6.23 0.02
CA ASP A 333 9.59 5.77 0.56
C ASP A 333 8.53 6.88 0.48
N LEU A 334 7.59 6.70 -0.46
CA LEU A 334 6.53 7.66 -0.76
C LEU A 334 5.33 7.53 0.17
N GLY A 335 5.28 6.51 1.03
CA GLY A 335 4.28 6.37 2.08
C GLY A 335 3.48 5.06 2.06
N GLN A 336 2.20 5.16 2.38
CA GLN A 336 1.27 4.03 2.47
C GLN A 336 0.87 3.51 1.09
N CYS A 337 0.11 2.42 1.03
CA CYS A 337 -0.43 1.91 -0.23
C CYS A 337 -1.27 2.91 -1.04
N ASN A 338 -2.05 3.79 -0.41
CA ASN A 338 -2.76 4.87 -1.11
C ASN A 338 -1.80 5.88 -1.77
N ASN A 339 -0.56 6.00 -1.28
CA ASN A 339 0.44 6.88 -1.89
C ASN A 339 1.06 6.27 -3.16
N SER A 340 0.61 5.11 -3.65
CA SER A 340 0.98 4.64 -4.99
C SER A 340 0.57 5.62 -6.10
N VAL A 341 -0.39 6.52 -5.86
CA VAL A 341 -0.63 7.65 -6.77
C VAL A 341 0.57 8.60 -6.90
N SER A 342 1.42 8.70 -5.87
CA SER A 342 2.65 9.50 -5.92
C SER A 342 3.62 8.99 -6.98
N THR A 343 3.73 7.67 -7.21
CA THR A 343 4.63 7.14 -8.26
C THR A 343 4.15 7.58 -9.64
N VAL A 344 2.84 7.55 -9.88
CA VAL A 344 2.21 8.02 -11.13
C VAL A 344 2.45 9.51 -11.32
N LYS A 345 2.22 10.33 -10.28
CA LYS A 345 2.45 11.78 -10.35
C LYS A 345 3.91 12.12 -10.63
N ILE A 346 4.86 11.41 -10.01
CA ILE A 346 6.30 11.56 -10.29
C ILE A 346 6.61 11.16 -11.73
N ALA A 347 6.12 10.01 -12.19
CA ALA A 347 6.35 9.53 -13.54
C ALA A 347 5.82 10.54 -14.57
N LYS A 348 4.58 11.03 -14.42
CA LYS A 348 4.01 12.05 -15.30
C LYS A 348 4.83 13.34 -15.32
N ALA A 349 5.28 13.83 -14.16
CA ALA A 349 6.11 15.03 -14.09
C ALA A 349 7.47 14.84 -14.79
N LEU A 350 8.06 13.64 -14.72
CA LEU A 350 9.28 13.31 -15.45
C LEU A 350 9.01 13.22 -16.96
N ALA A 351 7.93 12.57 -17.38
CA ALA A 351 7.52 12.46 -18.78
C ALA A 351 7.34 13.86 -19.41
N ASP A 352 6.61 14.75 -18.73
CA ASP A 352 6.42 16.14 -19.14
C ASP A 352 7.77 16.89 -19.25
N ALA A 353 8.71 16.64 -18.33
CA ALA A 353 10.04 17.27 -18.35
C ALA A 353 10.98 16.73 -19.45
N PHE A 354 10.74 15.52 -19.95
CA PHE A 354 11.49 14.90 -21.03
C PHE A 354 10.81 14.97 -22.39
N ASP A 355 9.57 15.48 -22.44
CA ASP A 355 8.73 15.52 -23.65
C ASP A 355 8.55 14.12 -24.26
N CYS A 356 8.19 13.15 -23.42
CA CYS A 356 8.05 11.73 -23.79
C CYS A 356 6.79 11.10 -23.18
N ASP A 357 6.41 9.90 -23.63
CA ASP A 357 5.37 9.11 -22.98
C ASP A 357 5.86 8.55 -21.63
N VAL A 358 4.94 8.29 -20.69
CA VAL A 358 5.27 7.71 -19.38
C VAL A 358 5.93 6.34 -19.52
N ASN A 359 5.54 5.55 -20.51
CA ASN A 359 6.13 4.23 -20.77
C ASN A 359 7.52 4.30 -21.43
N GLU A 360 7.93 5.46 -21.93
CA GLU A 360 9.28 5.70 -22.49
C GLU A 360 10.30 6.11 -21.41
N LEU A 361 9.82 6.40 -20.20
CA LEU A 361 10.70 6.72 -19.09
C LEU A 361 11.57 5.53 -18.70
N PRO A 362 12.79 5.77 -18.18
CA PRO A 362 13.63 4.72 -17.64
C PRO A 362 13.09 4.26 -16.28
N VAL A 363 11.88 3.73 -16.24
CA VAL A 363 11.19 3.22 -15.05
C VAL A 363 10.92 1.75 -15.25
N SER A 364 11.17 0.95 -14.22
CA SER A 364 10.76 -0.46 -14.17
C SER A 364 9.86 -0.68 -12.96
N ILE A 365 8.74 -1.37 -13.17
CA ILE A 365 7.70 -1.53 -12.16
C ILE A 365 7.62 -2.99 -11.73
N VAL A 366 7.85 -3.23 -10.44
CA VAL A 366 7.88 -4.57 -9.82
C VAL A 366 7.01 -4.56 -8.57
N LEU A 367 5.85 -5.20 -8.67
CA LEU A 367 4.81 -5.16 -7.65
C LEU A 367 4.73 -6.47 -6.88
N SER A 368 4.66 -6.34 -5.56
CA SER A 368 4.22 -7.38 -4.64
C SER A 368 2.74 -7.20 -4.34
N TRP A 369 2.00 -8.29 -4.16
CA TRP A 369 0.60 -8.20 -3.79
C TRP A 369 0.24 -9.25 -2.73
N PHE A 370 -0.84 -8.96 -2.01
CA PHE A 370 -1.39 -9.84 -0.98
C PHE A 370 -2.90 -9.66 -0.84
N GLU A 371 -3.36 -8.41 -0.74
CA GLU A 371 -4.75 -8.09 -0.47
C GLU A 371 -5.34 -7.12 -1.50
N GLN A 372 -6.56 -6.66 -1.25
CA GLN A 372 -7.43 -6.07 -2.25
C GLN A 372 -7.09 -4.62 -2.63
N LYS A 373 -6.41 -3.86 -1.77
CA LYS A 373 -5.93 -2.53 -2.15
C LYS A 373 -4.87 -2.63 -3.24
N ALA A 374 -4.04 -3.67 -3.24
CA ALA A 374 -3.10 -3.93 -4.33
C ALA A 374 -3.79 -4.21 -5.67
N VAL A 375 -4.94 -4.90 -5.66
CA VAL A 375 -5.74 -5.15 -6.88
C VAL A 375 -6.30 -3.83 -7.44
N ALA A 376 -6.80 -2.95 -6.57
CA ALA A 376 -7.27 -1.63 -6.97
C ALA A 376 -6.15 -0.79 -7.59
N ILE A 377 -4.95 -0.81 -6.98
CA ILE A 377 -3.77 -0.11 -7.52
C ILE A 377 -3.39 -0.64 -8.89
N LEU A 378 -3.35 -1.97 -9.07
CA LEU A 378 -2.99 -2.59 -10.35
C LEU A 378 -3.99 -2.21 -11.46
N LEU A 379 -5.29 -2.28 -11.20
CA LEU A 379 -6.30 -1.80 -12.15
C LEU A 379 -6.17 -0.30 -12.41
N GLY A 380 -5.80 0.48 -11.40
CA GLY A 380 -5.49 1.91 -11.55
C GLY A 380 -4.37 2.15 -12.55
N LEU A 381 -3.26 1.41 -12.44
CA LEU A 381 -2.14 1.49 -13.39
C LEU A 381 -2.57 1.11 -14.81
N PHE A 382 -3.33 0.03 -14.98
CA PHE A 382 -3.86 -0.36 -16.28
C PHE A 382 -4.79 0.69 -16.88
N SER A 383 -5.65 1.32 -16.07
CA SER A 383 -6.55 2.37 -16.53
C SER A 383 -5.83 3.65 -16.99
N LEU A 384 -4.57 3.83 -16.56
CA LEU A 384 -3.68 4.90 -16.98
C LEU A 384 -2.82 4.52 -18.20
N GLY A 385 -2.97 3.31 -18.72
CA GLY A 385 -2.17 2.81 -19.85
C GLY A 385 -0.74 2.43 -19.48
N ILE A 386 -0.45 2.18 -18.20
CA ILE A 386 0.87 1.73 -17.75
C ILE A 386 1.08 0.27 -18.16
N GLN A 387 2.23 0.01 -18.79
CA GLN A 387 2.61 -1.31 -19.29
C GLN A 387 3.90 -1.83 -18.63
N ASP A 388 4.28 -3.07 -18.97
CA ASP A 388 5.53 -3.73 -18.53
C ASP A 388 5.68 -3.83 -17.00
N ILE A 389 4.58 -4.18 -16.34
CA ILE A 389 4.54 -4.43 -14.90
C ILE A 389 4.94 -5.87 -14.62
N ARG A 390 5.87 -6.09 -13.69
CA ARG A 390 6.13 -7.41 -13.10
C ARG A 390 5.36 -7.59 -11.81
N ILE A 391 4.69 -8.73 -11.63
CA ILE A 391 3.90 -9.03 -10.42
C ILE A 391 4.29 -10.38 -9.82
N GLY A 392 4.29 -10.45 -8.49
CA GLY A 392 4.61 -11.66 -7.75
C GLY A 392 4.22 -11.61 -6.27
N PRO A 393 4.58 -12.63 -5.48
CA PRO A 393 5.39 -13.79 -5.88
C PRO A 393 4.61 -14.92 -6.58
N LYS A 394 3.28 -14.79 -6.68
CA LYS A 394 2.41 -15.73 -7.38
C LYS A 394 1.32 -14.97 -8.14
N PRO A 395 0.81 -15.50 -9.26
CA PRO A 395 -0.38 -14.94 -9.89
C PRO A 395 -1.59 -15.04 -8.95
N PRO A 396 -2.57 -14.13 -9.04
CA PRO A 396 -3.82 -14.27 -8.31
C PRO A 396 -4.67 -15.43 -8.82
N GLU A 397 -5.10 -16.31 -7.91
CA GLU A 397 -5.93 -17.50 -8.23
C GLU A 397 -7.31 -17.15 -8.83
N PHE A 398 -7.77 -15.92 -8.67
CA PHE A 398 -9.04 -15.45 -9.24
C PHE A 398 -8.89 -14.91 -10.68
N ILE A 399 -7.68 -14.90 -11.23
CA ILE A 399 -7.41 -14.58 -12.63
C ILE A 399 -7.38 -15.88 -13.43
N SER A 400 -8.34 -16.05 -14.34
CA SER A 400 -8.34 -17.19 -15.25
C SER A 400 -7.28 -17.05 -16.34
N ASP A 401 -6.92 -18.14 -17.00
CA ASP A 401 -5.94 -18.14 -18.09
C ASP A 401 -6.31 -17.16 -19.21
N GLY A 402 -7.60 -17.11 -19.60
CA GLY A 402 -8.07 -16.16 -20.61
C GLY A 402 -7.99 -14.69 -20.18
N VAL A 403 -8.21 -14.38 -18.89
CA VAL A 403 -8.00 -13.02 -18.38
C VAL A 403 -6.51 -12.71 -18.28
N MET A 404 -5.68 -13.66 -17.88
CA MET A 404 -4.23 -13.50 -17.86
C MET A 404 -3.69 -13.18 -19.25
N GLU A 405 -4.11 -13.92 -20.28
CA GLU A 405 -3.72 -13.69 -21.68
C GLU A 405 -4.04 -12.25 -22.11
N VAL A 406 -5.27 -11.78 -21.85
CA VAL A 406 -5.65 -10.38 -22.14
C VAL A 406 -4.74 -9.37 -21.41
N LEU A 407 -4.41 -9.61 -20.14
CA LEU A 407 -3.51 -8.73 -19.38
C LEU A 407 -2.09 -8.73 -19.94
N GLN A 408 -1.60 -9.87 -20.41
CA GLN A 408 -0.27 -10.00 -21.01
C GLN A 408 -0.22 -9.36 -22.40
N GLU A 409 -1.22 -9.57 -23.24
CA GLU A 409 -1.29 -8.98 -24.59
C GLU A 409 -1.51 -7.47 -24.55
N THR A 410 -2.37 -6.99 -23.64
CA THR A 410 -2.77 -5.57 -23.60
C THR A 410 -1.77 -4.72 -22.83
N PHE A 411 -1.28 -5.20 -21.69
CA PHE A 411 -0.45 -4.41 -20.76
C PHE A 411 0.98 -4.93 -20.62
N ASN A 412 1.35 -5.99 -21.34
CA ASN A 412 2.64 -6.65 -21.19
C ASN A 412 2.92 -7.03 -19.72
N LEU A 413 1.88 -7.49 -19.00
CA LEU A 413 2.00 -7.95 -17.62
C LEU A 413 2.93 -9.18 -17.57
N LYS A 414 3.85 -9.19 -16.62
CA LYS A 414 4.81 -10.28 -16.45
C LYS A 414 4.72 -10.85 -15.05
N LEU A 415 4.82 -12.17 -14.92
CA LEU A 415 5.11 -12.78 -13.64
C LEU A 415 6.61 -12.67 -13.37
N ILE A 416 7.00 -12.46 -12.11
CA ILE A 416 8.42 -12.43 -11.74
C ILE A 416 9.10 -13.78 -12.00
N THR A 417 10.39 -13.77 -12.31
CA THR A 417 11.24 -14.98 -12.36
C THR A 417 12.21 -15.01 -11.19
N THR A 418 13.52 -14.94 -11.45
CA THR A 418 14.56 -14.70 -10.45
C THR A 418 14.95 -13.23 -10.43
N ALA A 419 15.38 -12.71 -9.29
CA ALA A 419 15.74 -11.30 -9.17
C ALA A 419 16.87 -10.93 -10.14
N GLN A 420 17.81 -11.85 -10.40
CA GLN A 420 18.91 -11.64 -11.33
C GLN A 420 18.42 -11.54 -12.79
N GLU A 421 17.64 -12.50 -13.27
CA GLU A 421 17.13 -12.50 -14.66
C GLU A 421 16.24 -11.28 -14.93
N ASP A 422 15.37 -10.95 -13.97
CA ASP A 422 14.50 -9.78 -14.07
C ASP A 422 15.30 -8.48 -14.04
N LEU A 423 16.33 -8.38 -13.20
CA LEU A 423 17.23 -7.23 -13.17
C LEU A 423 17.97 -7.06 -14.48
N GLU A 424 18.58 -8.12 -15.01
CA GLU A 424 19.26 -8.10 -16.31
C GLU A 424 18.32 -7.65 -17.43
N THR A 425 17.10 -8.19 -17.45
CA THR A 425 16.07 -7.80 -18.42
C THR A 425 15.70 -6.33 -18.28
N MET A 426 15.38 -5.87 -17.07
CA MET A 426 14.95 -4.48 -16.82
C MET A 426 16.06 -3.46 -17.09
N MET A 427 17.31 -3.80 -16.79
CA MET A 427 18.47 -2.96 -17.09
C MET A 427 18.81 -2.93 -18.59
N GLY A 428 18.51 -4.02 -19.30
CA GLY A 428 18.64 -4.13 -20.76
C GLY A 428 17.58 -3.37 -21.56
N LEU A 429 16.52 -2.88 -20.92
CA LEU A 429 15.58 -1.94 -21.52
C LEU A 429 16.29 -0.58 -21.67
N SER A 430 17.13 -0.38 -22.69
CA SER A 430 17.58 0.97 -23.08
C SER A 430 16.66 1.54 -24.15
N LYS A 431 16.47 2.87 -24.13
CA LYS A 431 15.63 3.64 -25.07
C LYS A 431 15.60 2.98 -26.45
N THR A 432 14.41 2.61 -26.92
CA THR A 432 14.16 2.50 -28.36
C THR A 432 14.80 3.71 -29.02
N GLU A 433 15.76 3.46 -29.92
CA GLU A 433 16.49 4.48 -30.68
C GLU A 433 15.56 5.44 -31.41
#